data_AF-L0R8X5-F1
#
_entry.id   AF-L0R8X5-F1
#
_cell.length_a   1.000
_cell.length_b   1.000
_cell.length_c   1.000
_cell.angle_alpha   90.00
_cell.angle_beta   90.00
_cell.angle_gamma   90.00
#
_symmetry.space_group_name_H-M   'P 1'
#
loop_
_entity.id
_entity.type
_entity.pdbx_description
1 polymer ?
#
loop_
_entity_poly.entity_id
_entity_poly.type
_entity_poly.pdbx_seq_one_letter_code
_entity_poly.pdbx_strand_id
1 'polypeptide(L)'
;MDGFTFIATQNTLSGWSMSFKNVTQFVWKRHQSHWNWIVMAGSLVVFLMALLTHSVLLFFTTAAGIVISLQKFPDPVPPFSWVAKMLECERKWLELPWSWKKSLQACGMVAGVIYVVCACWAGSIMALLLFIGLCANIACVYGNKAMGVDEL
;
A
#
# COMPACT_ATOMS: atom_id res chain seq x y z
N MET A 1 -48.13 -5.77 27.53
CA MET A 1 -47.75 -7.15 27.18
C MET A 1 -48.40 -7.42 25.83
N ASP A 2 -47.75 -7.59 24.68
CA ASP A 2 -46.35 -7.84 24.34
C ASP A 2 -46.18 -7.44 22.85
N GLY A 3 -45.32 -6.48 22.53
CA GLY A 3 -45.10 -6.17 21.10
C GLY A 3 -44.22 -4.98 20.79
N PHE A 4 -44.16 -3.98 21.68
CA PHE A 4 -43.36 -2.78 21.41
C PHE A 4 -41.88 -2.90 21.82
N THR A 5 -41.55 -3.86 22.68
CA THR A 5 -40.19 -4.08 23.18
C THR A 5 -39.34 -4.98 22.28
N PHE A 6 -39.92 -5.62 21.25
CA PHE A 6 -39.20 -6.53 20.37
C PHE A 6 -38.59 -5.85 19.14
N ILE A 7 -39.12 -4.69 18.73
CA ILE A 7 -38.64 -3.95 17.53
C ILE A 7 -37.37 -3.14 17.83
N ALA A 8 -37.18 -2.70 19.07
CA ALA A 8 -35.98 -1.93 19.44
C ALA A 8 -34.71 -2.79 19.50
N THR A 9 -34.83 -4.10 19.73
CA THR A 9 -33.68 -5.00 19.92
C THR A 9 -33.14 -5.59 18.60
N GLN A 10 -33.92 -5.53 17.50
CA GLN A 10 -33.43 -5.97 16.18
C GLN A 10 -32.56 -4.93 15.47
N ASN A 11 -32.72 -3.64 15.78
CA ASN A 11 -31.94 -2.57 15.15
C ASN A 11 -30.52 -2.40 15.72
N THR A 12 -30.20 -3.07 16.82
CA THR A 12 -28.87 -2.99 17.45
C THR A 12 -27.94 -4.14 17.09
N LEU A 13 -28.43 -5.16 16.37
CA LEU A 13 -27.64 -6.36 16.03
C LEU A 13 -27.21 -6.44 14.55
N SER A 14 -27.64 -5.50 13.70
CA SER A 14 -27.22 -5.42 12.29
C SER A 14 -26.04 -4.46 12.03
N GLY A 15 -25.54 -3.78 13.08
CA GLY A 15 -24.58 -2.67 12.98
C GLY A 15 -23.11 -3.03 12.67
N TRP A 16 -22.78 -4.29 12.42
CA TRP A 16 -21.37 -4.72 12.25
C TRP A 16 -21.08 -5.52 10.97
N SER A 17 -22.02 -5.59 10.02
CA SER A 17 -21.67 -5.97 8.65
C SER A 17 -21.08 -4.75 7.95
N MET A 18 -19.86 -4.35 8.34
CA MET A 18 -19.08 -3.42 7.55
C MET A 18 -18.73 -4.18 6.26
N SER A 19 -19.56 -4.02 5.23
CA SER A 19 -19.33 -4.61 3.91
C SER A 19 -17.89 -4.30 3.50
N PHE A 20 -17.18 -5.29 2.93
CA PHE A 20 -15.79 -5.15 2.52
C PHE A 20 -15.55 -3.87 1.70
N LYS A 21 -16.55 -3.45 0.91
CA LYS A 21 -16.56 -2.19 0.15
C LYS A 21 -16.47 -0.93 1.03
N ASN A 22 -17.15 -0.92 2.18
CA ASN A 22 -17.12 0.20 3.12
C ASN A 22 -15.77 0.29 3.82
N VAL A 23 -15.18 -0.86 4.17
CA VAL A 23 -13.84 -0.91 4.78
C VAL A 23 -12.79 -0.43 3.78
N THR A 24 -12.83 -0.92 2.54
CA THR A 24 -11.86 -0.50 1.51
C THR A 24 -12.02 0.97 1.16
N GLN A 25 -13.25 1.50 1.05
CA GLN A 25 -13.47 2.93 0.86
C GLN A 25 -12.98 3.77 2.04
N PHE A 26 -13.20 3.31 3.27
CA PHE A 26 -12.70 3.98 4.45
C PHE A 26 -11.18 4.05 4.45
N VAL A 27 -10.49 2.91 4.27
CA VAL A 27 -9.02 2.84 4.22
C VAL A 27 -8.49 3.68 3.07
N TRP A 28 -9.12 3.60 1.89
CA TRP A 28 -8.75 4.39 0.72
C TRP A 28 -8.80 5.90 1.00
N LYS A 29 -9.87 6.38 1.66
CA LYS A 29 -10.00 7.79 2.02
C LYS A 29 -8.91 8.24 3.00
N ARG A 30 -8.44 7.34 3.89
CA ARG A 30 -7.35 7.63 4.83
C ARG A 30 -5.99 7.67 4.14
N HIS A 31 -5.74 6.71 3.24
CA HIS A 31 -4.51 6.62 2.46
C HIS A 31 -4.24 7.86 1.60
N GLN A 32 -5.29 8.58 1.17
CA GLN A 32 -5.14 9.81 0.39
C GLN A 32 -4.53 11.00 1.13
N SER A 33 -4.46 10.98 2.47
CA SER A 33 -3.75 12.04 3.20
C SER A 33 -2.25 11.83 3.12
N HIS A 34 -1.49 12.89 2.84
CA HIS A 34 -0.04 12.83 2.67
C HIS A 34 0.68 12.22 3.88
N TRP A 35 0.26 12.57 5.10
CA TRP A 35 0.84 12.02 6.32
C TRP A 35 0.54 10.53 6.48
N ASN A 36 -0.70 10.12 6.22
CA ASN A 36 -1.09 8.71 6.31
C ASN A 36 -0.29 7.88 5.31
N TRP A 37 -0.11 8.39 4.09
CA TRP A 37 0.70 7.75 3.07
C TRP A 37 2.15 7.58 3.51
N ILE A 38 2.78 8.64 4.04
CA ILE A 38 4.16 8.60 4.55
C ILE A 38 4.29 7.61 5.71
N VAL A 39 3.38 7.65 6.69
CA VAL A 39 3.40 6.75 7.85
C VAL A 39 3.19 5.30 7.42
N MET A 40 2.31 5.04 6.46
CA MET A 40 2.07 3.69 5.93
C MET A 40 3.27 3.18 5.14
N ALA A 41 3.88 4.01 4.29
CA ALA A 41 5.11 3.68 3.57
C ALA A 41 6.28 3.43 4.53
N GLY A 42 6.45 4.28 5.55
CA GLY A 42 7.45 4.10 6.59
C GLY A 42 7.23 2.84 7.40
N SER A 43 5.99 2.53 7.75
CA SER A 43 5.63 1.28 8.45
C SER A 43 5.98 0.06 7.61
N LEU A 44 5.79 0.11 6.29
CA LEU A 44 6.22 -0.96 5.39
C LEU A 44 7.74 -1.14 5.40
N VAL A 45 8.53 -0.07 5.46
CA VAL A 45 9.99 -0.17 5.58
C VAL A 45 10.39 -0.82 6.93
N VAL A 46 9.77 -0.40 8.03
CA VAL A 46 9.99 -0.99 9.35
C VAL A 46 9.58 -2.45 9.37
N PHE A 47 8.51 -2.82 8.66
CA PHE A 47 8.08 -4.20 8.49
C PHE A 47 9.12 -5.05 7.77
N LEU A 48 9.68 -4.55 6.67
CA LEU A 48 10.74 -5.25 5.94
C LEU A 48 11.99 -5.42 6.80
N MET A 49 12.34 -4.42 7.61
CA MET A 49 13.42 -4.53 8.60
C MET A 49 13.09 -5.53 9.71
N ALA A 50 11.84 -5.59 10.17
CA ALA A 50 11.38 -6.58 11.14
C ALA A 50 11.54 -8.00 10.59
N LEU A 51 11.18 -8.22 9.32
CA LEU A 51 11.36 -9.50 8.64
C LEU A 51 12.84 -9.85 8.47
N LEU A 52 13.67 -8.88 8.08
CA LEU A 52 15.10 -9.09 7.85
C LEU A 52 15.86 -9.42 9.15
N THR A 53 15.47 -8.81 10.26
CA THR A 53 16.09 -9.01 11.58
C THR A 53 15.37 -10.08 12.42
N HIS A 54 14.30 -10.67 11.87
CA HIS A 54 13.36 -11.56 12.58
C HIS A 54 12.90 -11.01 13.94
N SER A 55 12.79 -9.69 14.07
CA SER A 55 12.52 -9.00 15.34
C SER A 55 11.02 -8.80 15.58
N VAL A 56 10.49 -9.45 16.62
CA VAL A 56 9.08 -9.35 17.02
C VAL A 56 8.73 -7.95 17.50
N LEU A 57 9.67 -7.22 18.12
CA LEU A 57 9.44 -5.84 18.56
C LEU A 57 9.16 -4.92 17.37
N LEU A 58 9.94 -5.05 16.29
CA LEU A 58 9.75 -4.25 15.08
C LEU A 58 8.44 -4.60 14.34
N PHE A 59 7.97 -5.85 14.50
CA PHE A 59 6.65 -6.24 14.01
C PHE A 59 5.54 -5.50 14.75
N PHE A 60 5.62 -5.39 16.09
CA PHE A 60 4.65 -4.60 16.85
C PHE A 60 4.71 -3.10 16.54
N THR A 61 5.90 -2.53 16.34
CA THR A 61 6.01 -1.13 15.92
C THR A 61 5.40 -0.90 14.55
N THR A 62 5.53 -1.86 13.63
CA THR A 62 4.84 -1.83 12.33
C THR A 62 3.33 -1.83 12.52
N ALA A 63 2.81 -2.75 13.33
CA ALA A 63 1.37 -2.83 13.60
C ALA A 63 0.83 -1.52 14.20
N ALA A 64 1.57 -0.93 15.15
CA ALA A 64 1.24 0.37 15.72
C ALA A 64 1.27 1.48 14.65
N GLY A 65 2.27 1.51 13.77
CA GLY A 65 2.38 2.46 12.67
C GLY A 65 1.22 2.39 11.68
N ILE A 66 0.77 1.17 11.34
CA ILE A 66 -0.42 0.95 10.49
C ILE A 66 -1.69 1.42 11.21
N VAL A 67 -1.84 1.15 12.51
CA VAL A 67 -3.00 1.64 13.27
C VAL A 67 -3.01 3.16 13.33
N ILE A 68 -1.84 3.78 13.53
CA ILE A 68 -1.67 5.23 13.53
C ILE A 68 -2.01 5.80 12.14
N SER A 69 -1.59 5.17 11.05
CA SER A 69 -1.88 5.65 9.69
C SER A 69 -3.38 5.64 9.32
N LEU A 70 -4.23 4.96 10.11
CA LEU A 70 -5.69 5.02 9.94
C LEU A 70 -6.33 6.25 10.62
N GLN A 71 -5.58 6.97 11.46
CA GLN A 71 -6.05 8.18 12.13
C GLN A 71 -6.23 9.34 11.15
N LYS A 72 -6.92 10.41 11.61
CA LYS A 72 -7.13 11.60 10.79
C LYS A 72 -5.96 12.55 11.06
N PHE A 73 -5.01 12.60 10.14
CA PHE A 73 -3.97 13.62 10.18
C PHE A 73 -4.43 14.87 9.41
N PRO A 74 -4.03 16.08 9.87
CA PRO A 74 -4.26 17.31 9.13
C PRO A 74 -3.41 17.29 7.86
N ASP A 75 -3.97 17.68 6.72
CA ASP A 75 -3.18 17.74 5.49
C ASP A 75 -2.07 18.81 5.60
N PRO A 76 -0.83 18.49 5.19
CA PRO A 76 0.28 19.43 5.28
C PRO A 76 0.07 20.61 4.32
N VAL A 77 0.32 21.82 4.81
CA VAL A 77 0.33 23.06 4.02
C VAL A 77 1.74 23.65 4.13
N PRO A 78 2.55 23.69 3.05
CA PRO A 78 2.26 23.25 1.67
C PRO A 78 2.28 21.71 1.50
N PRO A 79 1.57 21.18 0.49
CA PRO A 79 1.55 19.74 0.21
C PRO A 79 2.92 19.27 -0.29
N PHE A 80 3.33 18.07 0.15
CA PHE A 80 4.55 17.43 -0.34
C PHE A 80 4.38 17.06 -1.81
N SER A 81 5.01 17.83 -2.71
CA SER A 81 4.83 17.72 -4.16
C SER A 81 5.18 16.33 -4.72
N TRP A 82 6.14 15.62 -4.14
CA TRP A 82 6.43 14.23 -4.47
C TRP A 82 5.24 13.32 -4.12
N VAL A 83 4.75 13.38 -2.89
CA VAL A 83 3.69 12.48 -2.43
C VAL A 83 2.40 12.73 -3.22
N ALA A 84 2.11 14.00 -3.54
CA ALA A 84 1.02 14.36 -4.44
C ALA A 84 1.17 13.70 -5.83
N LYS A 85 2.36 13.77 -6.45
CA LYS A 85 2.63 13.10 -7.74
C LYS A 85 2.45 11.58 -7.65
N MET A 86 2.89 10.96 -6.56
CA MET A 86 2.74 9.51 -6.36
C MET A 86 1.28 9.10 -6.20
N LEU A 87 0.51 9.83 -5.39
CA LEU A 87 -0.93 9.62 -5.22
C LEU A 87 -1.71 9.83 -6.53
N GLU A 88 -1.32 10.82 -7.34
CA GLU A 88 -1.91 11.03 -8.66
C GLU A 88 -1.59 9.89 -9.63
N CYS A 89 -0.35 9.39 -9.63
CA CYS A 89 0.03 8.21 -10.41
C CYS A 89 -0.75 6.97 -9.99
N GLU A 90 -0.89 6.74 -8.67
CA GLU A 90 -1.67 5.63 -8.12
C GLU A 90 -3.14 5.72 -8.54
N ARG A 91 -3.75 6.91 -8.44
CA ARG A 91 -5.13 7.16 -8.85
C ARG A 91 -5.33 6.92 -10.35
N LYS A 92 -4.47 7.50 -11.19
CA LYS A 92 -4.50 7.30 -12.65
C LYS A 92 -4.36 5.82 -13.00
N TRP A 93 -3.45 5.10 -12.33
CA TRP A 93 -3.27 3.67 -12.56
C TRP A 93 -4.52 2.87 -12.19
N LEU A 94 -5.19 3.21 -11.08
CA LEU A 94 -6.43 2.55 -10.66
C LEU A 94 -7.60 2.83 -11.62
N GLU A 95 -7.71 4.07 -12.12
CA GLU A 95 -8.76 4.49 -13.06
C GLU A 95 -8.64 3.82 -14.45
N LEU A 96 -7.46 3.37 -14.86
CA LEU A 96 -7.28 2.67 -16.13
C LEU A 96 -8.12 1.37 -16.18
N PRO A 97 -8.79 1.08 -17.31
CA PRO A 97 -9.56 -0.14 -17.45
C PRO A 97 -8.66 -1.37 -17.27
N TRP A 98 -9.24 -2.46 -16.75
CA TRP A 98 -8.55 -3.72 -16.53
C TRP A 98 -8.18 -4.36 -17.87
N SER A 99 -6.98 -4.06 -18.35
CA SER A 99 -6.41 -4.59 -19.60
C SER A 99 -5.41 -5.70 -19.31
N TRP A 100 -5.11 -6.55 -20.30
CA TRP A 100 -4.06 -7.58 -20.17
C TRP A 100 -2.70 -7.00 -19.76
N LYS A 101 -2.35 -5.81 -20.28
CA LYS A 101 -1.12 -5.10 -19.90
C LYS A 101 -1.13 -4.70 -18.41
N LYS A 102 -2.25 -4.19 -17.91
CA LYS A 102 -2.42 -3.85 -16.48
C LYS A 102 -2.39 -5.11 -15.60
N SER A 103 -2.94 -6.23 -16.08
CA SER A 103 -2.85 -7.55 -15.42
C SER A 103 -1.41 -7.99 -15.22
N LEU A 104 -0.63 -7.96 -16.28
CA LEU A 104 0.76 -8.39 -16.26
C LEU A 104 1.59 -7.50 -15.33
N GLN A 105 1.33 -6.19 -15.36
CA GLN A 105 1.96 -5.24 -14.44
C GLN A 105 1.59 -5.52 -12.97
N ALA A 106 0.30 -5.76 -12.68
CA ALA A 106 -0.15 -6.10 -11.33
C ALA A 106 0.45 -7.43 -10.85
N CYS A 107 0.50 -8.44 -11.72
CA CYS A 107 1.15 -9.72 -11.44
C CYS A 107 2.65 -9.53 -11.14
N GLY A 108 3.35 -8.74 -11.95
CA GLY A 108 4.75 -8.40 -11.72
C GLY A 108 4.99 -7.66 -10.39
N MET A 109 4.12 -6.71 -10.04
CA MET A 109 4.17 -6.01 -8.75
C MET A 109 3.96 -6.98 -7.59
N VAL A 110 2.96 -7.87 -7.66
CA VAL A 110 2.70 -8.88 -6.62
C VAL A 110 3.86 -9.86 -6.50
N ALA A 111 4.38 -10.36 -7.62
CA ALA A 111 5.54 -11.24 -7.63
C ALA A 111 6.79 -10.55 -7.04
N GLY A 112 7.02 -9.27 -7.33
CA GLY A 112 8.08 -8.47 -6.75
C GLY A 112 7.95 -8.33 -5.23
N VAL A 113 6.73 -8.06 -4.73
CA VAL A 113 6.46 -8.00 -3.28
C VAL A 113 6.74 -9.34 -2.61
N ILE A 114 6.26 -10.44 -3.19
CA ILE A 114 6.51 -11.80 -2.67
C ILE A 114 8.02 -12.07 -2.65
N TYR A 115 8.74 -11.73 -3.73
CA TYR A 115 10.18 -11.91 -3.79
C TYR A 115 10.90 -11.13 -2.69
N VAL A 116 10.58 -9.85 -2.49
CA VAL A 116 11.18 -9.01 -1.43
C VAL A 116 10.89 -9.59 -0.05
N VAL A 117 9.66 -10.05 0.22
CA VAL A 117 9.29 -10.69 1.48
C VAL A 117 10.08 -11.98 1.69
N CYS A 118 10.19 -12.84 0.68
CA CYS A 118 11.00 -14.07 0.73
C CYS A 118 12.49 -13.76 0.94
N ALA A 119 13.02 -12.74 0.28
CA ALA A 119 14.42 -12.33 0.41
C ALA A 119 14.71 -11.78 1.83
N CYS A 120 13.83 -10.93 2.37
CA CYS A 120 13.89 -10.47 3.75
C CYS A 120 13.80 -11.64 4.73
N TRP A 121 12.86 -12.56 4.51
CA TRP A 121 12.70 -13.75 5.36
C TRP A 121 13.94 -14.64 5.36
N ALA A 122 14.59 -14.80 4.20
CA ALA A 122 15.84 -15.54 4.07
C ALA A 122 17.07 -14.76 4.59
N GLY A 123 16.93 -13.50 5.02
CA GLY A 123 18.04 -12.68 5.50
C GLY A 123 19.00 -12.21 4.40
N SER A 124 18.63 -12.32 3.12
CA SER A 124 19.56 -12.12 2.00
C SER A 124 19.56 -10.67 1.50
N ILE A 125 20.46 -9.86 2.06
CA ILE A 125 20.69 -8.47 1.60
C ILE A 125 21.12 -8.45 0.12
N MET A 126 21.87 -9.45 -0.34
CA MET A 126 22.31 -9.56 -1.73
C MET A 126 21.12 -9.72 -2.69
N ALA A 127 20.11 -10.52 -2.34
CA ALA A 127 18.90 -10.67 -3.14
C ALA A 127 18.12 -9.36 -3.25
N LEU A 128 18.04 -8.58 -2.17
CA LEU A 128 17.42 -7.26 -2.17
C LEU A 128 18.17 -6.28 -3.05
N LEU A 129 19.51 -6.24 -2.97
CA LEU A 129 20.34 -5.38 -3.81
C LEU A 129 20.21 -5.72 -5.29
N LEU A 130 20.19 -7.01 -5.63
CA LEU A 130 19.96 -7.47 -7.00
C LEU A 130 18.59 -7.04 -7.51
N PHE A 131 17.55 -7.13 -6.68
CA PHE A 131 16.21 -6.68 -7.05
C PHE A 131 16.16 -5.17 -7.29
N ILE A 132 16.78 -4.37 -6.42
CA ILE A 132 16.89 -2.91 -6.61
C ILE A 132 17.65 -2.60 -7.91
N GLY A 133 18.76 -3.30 -8.17
CA GLY A 133 19.53 -3.16 -9.40
C GLY A 133 18.72 -3.50 -10.65
N LEU A 134 17.90 -4.56 -10.60
CA LEU A 134 16.98 -4.93 -11.68
C LEU A 134 15.93 -3.84 -11.91
N CYS A 135 15.30 -3.33 -10.86
CA CYS A 135 14.33 -2.23 -10.96
C CYS A 135 14.95 -0.97 -11.56
N ALA A 136 16.16 -0.60 -11.12
CA ALA A 136 16.89 0.54 -11.66
C ALA A 136 17.22 0.34 -13.15
N ASN A 137 17.68 -0.86 -13.54
CA ASN A 137 17.98 -1.18 -14.92
C ASN A 137 16.73 -1.09 -15.81
N ILE A 138 15.60 -1.66 -15.37
CA ILE A 138 14.32 -1.55 -16.06
C ILE A 138 13.92 -0.07 -16.21
N ALA A 139 14.03 0.74 -15.16
CA ALA A 139 13.72 2.16 -15.20
C ALA A 139 14.61 2.92 -16.21
N CYS A 140 15.90 2.61 -16.26
CA CYS A 140 16.82 3.17 -17.26
C CYS A 140 16.44 2.78 -18.69
N VAL A 141 16.14 1.50 -18.95
CA VAL A 141 15.72 1.03 -20.28
C VAL A 141 14.43 1.72 -20.73
N TYR A 142 13.43 1.83 -19.84
CA TYR A 142 12.20 2.55 -20.16
C TYR A 142 12.43 4.05 -20.37
N GLY A 143 13.31 4.67 -19.59
CA GLY A 143 13.72 6.07 -19.77
C GLY A 143 14.40 6.30 -21.12
N ASN A 144 15.31 5.41 -21.51
CA ASN A 144 16.01 5.47 -22.79
C ASN A 144 15.06 5.32 -23.97
N LYS A 145 14.10 4.39 -23.89
CA LYS A 145 13.03 4.24 -24.90
C LYS A 145 12.14 5.48 -25.00
N ALA A 146 11.81 6.11 -23.87
CA ALA A 146 11.00 7.33 -23.87
C ALA A 146 11.73 8.55 -24.46
N MET A 147 13.07 8.57 -24.40
CA MET A 147 13.91 9.62 -24.98
C MET A 147 14.31 9.35 -26.44
N GLY A 148 13.85 8.25 -27.04
CA GLY A 148 14.15 7.90 -28.45
C GLY A 148 15.60 7.47 -28.69
N VAL A 149 16.34 7.10 -27.64
CA VAL A 149 17.75 6.66 -27.78
C VAL A 149 17.83 5.20 -28.21
N ASP A 150 16.85 4.37 -27.81
CA ASP A 150 16.75 2.95 -28.19
C ASP A 150 15.55 2.72 -29.11
N GLU A 151 15.77 2.81 -30.43
CA GLU A 151 14.86 2.34 -31.47
C GLU A 151 15.15 0.85 -31.79
N LEU A 152 14.73 -0.06 -30.91
CA LEU A 152 14.65 -1.50 -31.21
C LEU A 152 13.36 -2.12 -30.65
#